data_AF-A0A2T6J9Y8-F1
#
_entry.id   AF-A0A2T6J9Y8-F1
#
_cell.length_a   1.000
_cell.length_b   1.000
_cell.length_c   1.000
_cell.angle_alpha   90.00
_cell.angle_beta   90.00
_cell.angle_gamma   90.00
#
_symmetry.space_group_name_H-M   'P 1'
#
loop_
_entity.id
_entity.type
_entity.pdbx_description
1 polymer ?
#
loop_
_entity_poly.entity_id
_entity_poly.type
_entity_poly.pdbx_seq_one_letter_code
_entity_poly.pdbx_strand_id
1 'polypeptide(L)'
;MRIEILDETGAVLRCIFADGEFAEQQYPGSWRIAGEQADVISIEDQRITRLAFLDRFTDAEAVAIDLASLGATVQAAGLRRYLHKVNSAQHIDLARADLQAGVQALEAAGLLAAGRAEQILTAPITDVERYRGQ
;
A
#
# COMPACT_ATOMS: atom_id res chain seq x y z
N MET A 1 -9.52 -6.33 -34.66
CA MET A 1 -9.53 -6.05 -33.20
C MET A 1 -8.62 -4.86 -32.94
N ARG A 2 -8.80 -4.13 -31.83
CA ARG A 2 -7.85 -3.05 -31.46
C ARG A 2 -6.68 -3.67 -30.73
N ILE A 3 -5.47 -3.46 -31.22
CA ILE A 3 -4.22 -4.03 -30.71
C ILE A 3 -3.31 -2.90 -30.24
N GLU A 4 -2.74 -3.04 -29.05
CA GLU A 4 -1.73 -2.16 -28.47
C GLU A 4 -0.36 -2.79 -28.70
N ILE A 5 0.55 -2.04 -29.31
CA ILE A 5 1.96 -2.42 -29.47
C ILE A 5 2.73 -1.82 -28.30
N LEU A 6 3.54 -2.64 -27.64
CA LEU A 6 4.29 -2.31 -26.44
C LEU A 6 5.74 -1.94 -26.79
N ASP A 7 6.36 -1.08 -25.99
CA ASP A 7 7.81 -0.83 -26.02
C ASP A 7 8.58 -1.81 -25.10
N GLU A 8 9.90 -1.64 -25.00
CA GLU A 8 10.79 -2.47 -24.16
C GLU A 8 10.46 -2.38 -22.65
N THR A 9 9.72 -1.35 -22.23
CA THR A 9 9.29 -1.15 -20.83
C THR A 9 7.88 -1.67 -20.57
N GLY A 10 7.17 -2.16 -21.60
CA GLY A 10 5.79 -2.61 -21.54
C GLY A 10 4.76 -1.47 -21.67
N ALA A 11 5.17 -0.26 -22.03
CA ALA A 11 4.26 0.87 -22.26
C ALA A 11 3.69 0.86 -23.67
N VAL A 12 2.47 1.39 -23.86
CA VAL A 12 1.80 1.40 -25.17
C VAL A 12 2.47 2.44 -26.08
N LEU A 13 3.20 1.97 -27.09
CA LEU A 13 3.84 2.80 -28.10
C LEU A 13 2.83 3.29 -29.14
N ARG A 14 1.96 2.38 -29.62
CA ARG A 14 0.97 2.68 -30.67
C ARG A 14 -0.21 1.73 -30.62
N CYS A 15 -1.37 2.21 -31.09
CA CYS A 15 -2.56 1.37 -31.33
C CYS A 15 -2.74 1.12 -32.83
N ILE A 16 -3.07 -0.11 -33.19
CA ILE A 16 -3.42 -0.51 -34.57
C ILE A 16 -4.75 -1.27 -34.60
N PHE A 17 -5.38 -1.30 -35.76
CA PHE A 17 -6.52 -2.19 -36.03
C PHE A 17 -6.04 -3.35 -36.90
N ALA A 18 -5.84 -4.51 -36.28
CA ALA A 18 -5.36 -5.73 -36.94
C ALA A 18 -5.94 -6.97 -36.22
N ASP A 19 -5.53 -8.16 -36.62
CA ASP A 19 -5.74 -9.42 -35.87
C ASP A 19 -4.48 -9.80 -35.07
N GLY A 20 -4.64 -10.75 -34.14
CA GLY A 20 -3.54 -11.17 -33.25
C GLY A 20 -2.41 -11.90 -33.98
N GLU A 21 -2.71 -12.58 -35.09
CA GLU A 21 -1.70 -13.28 -35.91
C GLU A 21 -0.78 -12.27 -36.60
N PHE A 22 -1.35 -11.21 -37.16
CA PHE A 22 -0.61 -10.08 -37.72
C PHE A 22 0.26 -9.39 -36.67
N ALA A 23 -0.28 -9.21 -35.47
CA ALA A 23 0.47 -8.57 -34.39
C ALA A 23 1.62 -9.43 -33.88
N GLU A 24 1.43 -10.74 -33.72
CA GLU A 24 2.50 -11.68 -33.35
C GLU A 24 3.59 -11.77 -34.41
N GLN A 25 3.21 -11.75 -35.70
CA GLN A 25 4.19 -11.81 -36.80
C GLN A 25 5.05 -10.55 -36.89
N GLN A 26 4.47 -9.36 -36.65
CA GLN A 26 5.16 -8.07 -36.78
C GLN A 26 5.83 -7.61 -35.48
N TYR A 27 5.28 -8.00 -34.33
CA TYR A 27 5.68 -7.55 -33.00
C TYR A 27 5.69 -8.73 -32.00
N PRO A 28 6.48 -9.78 -32.24
CA PRO A 28 6.42 -11.00 -31.43
C PRO A 28 6.68 -10.70 -29.95
N GLY A 29 5.71 -11.04 -29.09
CA GLY A 29 5.76 -10.77 -27.66
C GLY A 29 5.65 -9.29 -27.23
N SER A 30 5.51 -8.34 -28.16
CA SER A 30 5.44 -6.90 -27.90
C SER A 30 4.06 -6.30 -28.26
N TRP A 31 2.99 -7.04 -28.03
CA TRP A 31 1.63 -6.58 -28.29
C TRP A 31 0.62 -7.18 -27.31
N ARG A 32 -0.56 -6.54 -27.18
CA ARG A 32 -1.72 -7.08 -26.48
C ARG A 32 -3.03 -6.56 -27.07
N ILE A 33 -4.14 -7.25 -26.79
CA ILE A 33 -5.48 -6.79 -27.20
C ILE A 33 -5.90 -5.65 -26.28
N ALA A 34 -6.39 -4.54 -26.84
CA ALA A 34 -6.70 -3.30 -26.10
C ALA A 34 -7.81 -3.40 -25.04
N GLY A 35 -8.42 -4.58 -24.87
CA GLY A 35 -9.37 -4.89 -23.79
C GLY A 35 -8.75 -5.71 -22.65
N GLU A 36 -7.55 -6.24 -22.83
CA GLU A 36 -6.81 -7.00 -21.83
C GLU A 36 -5.73 -6.11 -21.22
N GLN A 37 -6.18 -5.04 -20.56
CA GLN A 37 -5.37 -4.34 -19.59
C GLN A 37 -5.26 -5.26 -18.37
N ALA A 38 -4.20 -6.08 -18.30
CA ALA A 38 -3.66 -6.42 -16.99
C ALA A 38 -3.31 -5.09 -16.33
N ASP A 39 -4.01 -4.79 -15.22
CA ASP A 39 -3.87 -3.58 -14.43
C ASP A 39 -2.42 -3.09 -14.45
N VAL A 40 -2.17 -2.04 -15.23
CA VAL A 40 -1.01 -1.19 -14.98
C VAL A 40 -1.19 -0.74 -13.55
N ILE A 41 -0.27 -1.16 -12.67
CA ILE A 41 -0.26 -0.92 -11.22
C ILE A 41 -1.05 0.36 -10.94
N SER A 42 -2.33 0.20 -10.62
CA SER A 42 -3.06 1.27 -9.99
C SER A 42 -2.24 1.45 -8.74
N ILE A 43 -1.53 2.57 -8.62
CA ILE A 43 -1.20 3.10 -7.31
C ILE A 43 -2.58 3.48 -6.77
N GLU A 44 -3.38 2.46 -6.42
CA GLU A 44 -4.62 2.62 -5.73
C GLU A 44 -4.26 3.52 -4.57
N ASP A 45 -5.00 4.61 -4.43
CA ASP A 45 -4.73 5.59 -3.42
C ASP A 45 -4.60 4.91 -2.05
N GLN A 46 -3.35 4.68 -1.62
CA GLN A 46 -3.04 3.99 -0.37
C GLN A 46 -3.19 4.90 0.84
N ARG A 47 -3.76 6.10 0.61
CA ARG A 47 -4.05 7.07 1.66
C ARG A 47 -5.36 6.70 2.33
N ILE A 48 -5.24 6.33 3.60
CA ILE A 48 -6.37 6.15 4.51
C ILE A 48 -6.43 7.30 5.51
N THR A 49 -7.60 7.50 6.11
CA THR A 49 -7.74 8.42 7.23
C THR A 49 -6.92 7.94 8.42
N ARG A 50 -6.53 8.87 9.31
CA ARG A 50 -5.85 8.50 10.55
C ARG A 50 -6.69 7.54 11.40
N LEU A 51 -8.00 7.78 11.49
CA LEU A 51 -8.92 6.94 12.24
C LEU A 51 -8.92 5.51 11.69
N ALA A 52 -9.07 5.36 10.38
CA ALA A 52 -9.01 4.07 9.70
C ALA A 52 -7.71 3.29 10.01
N PHE A 53 -6.57 3.98 10.03
CA PHE A 53 -5.31 3.32 10.40
C PHE A 53 -5.30 2.81 11.84
N LEU A 54 -5.83 3.60 12.79
CA LEU A 54 -5.91 3.20 14.20
C LEU A 54 -6.91 2.06 14.40
N ASP A 55 -8.02 2.05 13.67
CA ASP A 55 -9.06 1.01 13.72
C ASP A 55 -8.59 -0.34 13.16
N ARG A 56 -7.44 -0.39 12.47
CA ARG A 56 -6.81 -1.65 12.05
C ARG A 56 -6.09 -2.38 13.19
N PHE A 57 -5.84 -1.70 14.31
CA PHE A 57 -5.32 -2.32 15.53
C PHE A 57 -6.50 -2.80 16.38
N THR A 58 -6.34 -3.95 17.03
CA THR A 58 -7.30 -4.34 18.08
C THR A 58 -7.13 -3.48 19.31
N ASP A 59 -8.18 -3.35 20.13
CA ASP A 59 -8.11 -2.62 21.40
C ASP A 59 -7.00 -3.13 22.31
N ALA A 60 -6.78 -4.45 22.35
CA ALA A 60 -5.72 -5.06 23.14
C ALA A 60 -4.33 -4.65 22.65
N GLU A 61 -4.11 -4.60 21.33
CA GLU A 61 -2.86 -4.13 20.73
C GLU A 61 -2.66 -2.63 21.00
N ALA A 62 -3.71 -1.82 20.86
CA ALA A 62 -3.65 -0.38 21.15
C ALA A 62 -3.29 -0.10 22.61
N VAL A 63 -3.88 -0.83 23.56
CA VAL A 63 -3.55 -0.71 24.99
C VAL A 63 -2.12 -1.19 25.28
N ALA A 64 -1.68 -2.29 24.67
CA ALA A 64 -0.31 -2.79 24.85
C ALA A 64 0.73 -1.77 24.33
N ILE A 65 0.46 -1.16 23.18
CA ILE A 65 1.28 -0.10 22.59
C ILE A 65 1.31 1.13 23.49
N ASP A 66 0.16 1.57 24.01
CA ASP A 66 0.08 2.72 24.91
C ASP A 66 0.90 2.47 26.20
N LEU A 67 0.70 1.31 26.83
CA LEU A 67 1.43 0.91 28.04
C LEU A 67 2.94 0.84 27.80
N ALA A 68 3.37 0.23 26.68
CA ALA A 68 4.77 0.17 26.29
C ALA A 68 5.36 1.57 26.04
N SER A 69 4.55 2.51 25.58
CA SER A 69 4.95 3.89 25.34
C SER A 69 5.22 4.66 26.62
N LEU A 70 4.84 4.20 27.82
CA LEU A 70 5.05 4.94 29.08
C LEU A 70 6.46 4.76 29.68
N GLY A 71 7.27 3.82 29.17
CA GLY A 71 8.59 3.52 29.72
C GLY A 71 9.60 4.69 29.65
N ALA A 72 10.62 4.66 30.50
CA ALA A 72 11.71 5.65 30.51
C ALA A 72 12.86 5.35 29.52
N THR A 73 12.67 4.36 28.63
CA THR A 73 13.71 3.89 27.70
C THR A 73 13.68 4.67 26.37
N VAL A 74 14.77 4.58 25.60
CA VAL A 74 14.83 5.14 24.24
C VAL A 74 13.78 4.50 23.33
N GLN A 75 13.50 3.21 23.52
CA GLN A 75 12.48 2.47 22.79
C GLN A 75 11.08 3.06 23.05
N ALA A 76 10.72 3.27 24.33
CA ALA A 76 9.46 3.90 24.70
C ALA A 76 9.36 5.34 24.19
N ALA A 77 10.46 6.11 24.25
CA ALA A 77 10.52 7.46 23.66
C ALA A 77 10.32 7.45 22.13
N GLY A 78 10.93 6.47 21.45
CA GLY A 78 10.74 6.24 20.02
C GLY A 78 9.30 5.91 19.66
N LEU A 79 8.65 5.06 20.45
CA LEU A 79 7.24 4.71 20.29
C LEU A 79 6.33 5.92 20.48
N ARG A 80 6.52 6.70 21.55
CA ARG A 80 5.79 7.97 21.75
C ARG A 80 5.96 8.94 20.59
N ARG A 81 7.18 9.08 20.08
CA ARG A 81 7.47 9.93 18.91
C ARG A 81 6.74 9.43 17.66
N TYR A 82 6.71 8.12 17.43
CA TYR A 82 5.97 7.52 16.32
C TYR A 82 4.47 7.76 16.44
N LEU A 83 3.88 7.48 17.60
CA LEU A 83 2.45 7.73 17.87
C LEU A 83 2.10 9.21 17.67
N HIS A 84 2.95 10.12 18.15
CA HIS A 84 2.73 11.56 17.95
C HIS A 84 2.77 11.96 16.47
N LYS A 85 3.65 11.35 15.67
CA LYS A 85 3.71 11.56 14.22
C LYS A 85 2.46 11.04 13.51
N VAL A 86 1.99 9.84 13.83
CA VAL A 86 0.72 9.28 13.31
C VAL A 86 -0.45 10.18 13.69
N ASN A 87 -0.49 10.63 14.95
CA ASN A 87 -1.52 11.54 15.46
C ASN A 87 -1.51 12.92 14.80
N SER A 88 -0.34 13.41 14.38
CA SER A 88 -0.20 14.70 13.71
C SER A 88 -0.40 14.63 12.20
N ALA A 89 -0.48 13.42 11.62
CA ALA A 89 -0.66 13.24 10.18
C ALA A 89 -2.08 13.66 9.75
N GLN A 90 -2.18 14.33 8.61
CA GLN A 90 -3.47 14.66 7.97
C GLN A 90 -4.12 13.40 7.38
N HIS A 91 -3.30 12.51 6.82
CA HIS A 91 -3.67 11.21 6.30
C HIS A 91 -2.51 10.23 6.49
N ILE A 92 -2.79 8.94 6.39
CA ILE A 92 -1.81 7.87 6.49
C ILE A 92 -1.67 7.23 5.13
N ASP A 93 -0.45 7.20 4.59
CA ASP A 93 -0.15 6.51 3.33
C ASP A 93 0.54 5.18 3.65
N LEU A 94 -0.13 4.07 3.34
CA LEU A 94 0.36 2.72 3.63
C LEU A 94 1.57 2.31 2.79
N ALA A 95 1.82 2.98 1.67
CA ALA A 95 3.00 2.73 0.82
C ALA A 95 4.27 3.37 1.38
N ARG A 96 4.16 4.24 2.40
CA ARG A 96 5.31 4.91 2.98
C ARG A 96 6.21 3.95 3.73
N ALA A 97 7.45 3.83 3.27
CA ALA A 97 8.47 2.98 3.88
C ALA A 97 8.69 3.25 5.38
N ASP A 98 8.59 4.52 5.82
CA ASP A 98 8.77 4.86 7.22
C ASP A 98 7.58 4.46 8.11
N LEU A 99 6.36 4.42 7.55
CA LEU A 99 5.19 3.87 8.24
C LEU A 99 5.32 2.35 8.36
N GLN A 100 5.64 1.67 7.25
CA GLN A 100 5.80 0.22 7.21
C GLN A 100 6.86 -0.25 8.21
N ALA A 101 8.04 0.38 8.19
CA ALA A 101 9.11 0.08 9.15
C ALA A 101 8.66 0.29 10.61
N GLY A 102 7.84 1.32 10.88
CA GLY A 102 7.28 1.56 12.20
C GLY A 102 6.36 0.44 12.68
N VAL A 103 5.42 -0.01 11.84
CA VAL A 103 4.49 -1.09 12.19
C VAL A 103 5.23 -2.43 12.34
N GLN A 104 6.20 -2.71 11.47
CA GLN A 104 7.06 -3.89 11.56
C GLN A 104 7.91 -3.89 12.85
N ALA A 105 8.37 -2.71 13.30
CA ALA A 105 9.08 -2.61 14.56
C ALA A 105 8.21 -2.91 15.79
N LEU A 106 6.89 -2.64 15.74
CA LEU A 106 5.96 -3.00 16.82
C LEU A 106 5.84 -4.52 16.96
N GLU A 107 5.78 -5.23 15.84
CA GLU A 107 5.78 -6.69 15.81
C GLU A 107 7.11 -7.27 16.29
N ALA A 108 8.24 -6.74 15.82
CA ALA A 108 9.57 -7.16 16.28
C ALA A 108 9.79 -6.91 17.78
N ALA A 109 9.13 -5.90 18.36
CA ALA A 109 9.13 -5.62 19.78
C ALA A 109 8.18 -6.52 20.60
N GLY A 110 7.42 -7.40 19.95
CA GLY A 110 6.43 -8.28 20.58
C GLY A 110 5.15 -7.56 21.03
N LEU A 111 4.91 -6.34 20.56
CA LEU A 111 3.67 -5.59 20.83
C LEU A 111 2.52 -6.02 19.91
N LEU A 112 2.87 -6.58 18.75
CA LEU A 112 1.93 -7.23 17.84
C LEU A 112 2.30 -8.72 17.73
N ALA A 113 1.30 -9.58 17.52
CA ALA A 113 1.55 -10.98 17.22
C ALA A 113 2.20 -11.14 15.83
N ALA A 114 2.96 -12.22 15.62
CA ALA A 114 3.63 -12.47 14.33
C ALA A 114 2.63 -12.55 13.16
N GLY A 115 2.95 -11.86 12.07
CA GLY A 115 2.11 -11.66 10.89
C GLY A 115 1.09 -10.52 11.01
N ARG A 116 0.95 -9.87 12.17
CA ARG A 116 -0.03 -8.77 12.33
C ARG A 116 0.41 -7.49 11.65
N ALA A 117 1.71 -7.21 11.61
CA ALA A 117 2.19 -6.02 10.92
C ALA A 117 1.83 -6.05 9.43
N GLU A 118 1.98 -7.22 8.80
CA GLU A 118 1.56 -7.42 7.41
C GLU A 118 0.06 -7.23 7.24
N GLN A 119 -0.78 -7.84 8.09
CA GLN A 119 -2.23 -7.68 8.03
C GLN A 119 -2.68 -6.22 8.13
N ILE A 120 -2.07 -5.43 9.03
CA ILE A 120 -2.39 -4.00 9.19
C ILE A 120 -2.02 -3.20 7.92
N LEU A 121 -0.90 -3.52 7.30
CA LEU A 121 -0.36 -2.77 6.17
C LEU A 121 -0.97 -3.16 4.82
N THR A 122 -1.33 -4.43 4.62
CA THR A 122 -1.70 -4.97 3.31
C THR A 122 -3.18 -5.34 3.20
N ALA A 123 -3.95 -5.29 4.29
CA ALA A 123 -5.40 -5.50 4.23
C ALA A 123 -6.04 -4.56 3.18
N PRO A 124 -6.92 -5.08 2.31
CA PRO A 124 -7.59 -4.29 1.29
C PRO A 124 -8.22 -3.03 1.87
N ILE A 125 -7.93 -1.88 1.27
CA ILE A 125 -8.49 -0.60 1.71
C ILE A 125 -9.96 -0.53 1.30
N THR A 126 -10.83 -0.32 2.28
CA THR A 126 -12.27 -0.14 2.07
C THR A 126 -12.63 1.31 1.75
N ASP A 127 -13.81 1.54 1.17
CA ASP A 127 -14.26 2.88 0.77
C ASP A 127 -14.43 3.89 1.92
N VAL A 128 -14.66 3.39 3.14
CA VAL A 128 -14.78 4.21 4.36
C VAL A 128 -13.41 4.61 4.91
N GLU A 129 -12.38 3.81 4.64
CA GLU A 129 -11.02 4.09 5.10
C GLU A 129 -10.33 5.16 4.24
N ARG A 130 -10.67 5.22 2.95
CA ARG A 130 -10.02 6.11 1.96
C ARG A 130 -10.06 7.57 2.37
N TYR A 131 -8.90 8.22 2.30
CA TYR A 131 -8.79 9.66 2.47
C TYR A 131 -9.26 10.40 1.23
N ARG A 132 -10.29 11.24 1.36
CA ARG A 132 -10.92 11.97 0.23
C ARG A 132 -10.49 13.44 0.09
N GLY A 133 -9.42 13.86 0.76
CA GLY A 133 -8.86 15.22 0.62
C GLY A 133 -9.67 16.34 1.27
N GLN A 134 -10.36 16.06 2.39
CA GLN A 134 -11.06 17.09 3.17
C GLN A 134 -10.10 17.93 4.02
#